data_AF-A0A0F6TPA7-F1
#
_entry.id   AF-A0A0F6TPA7-F1
#
_cell.length_a   1.000
_cell.length_b   1.000
_cell.length_c   1.000
_cell.angle_alpha   90.00
_cell.angle_beta   90.00
_cell.angle_gamma   90.00
#
_symmetry.space_group_name_H-M   'P 1'
#
loop_
_entity.id
_entity.type
_entity.pdbx_description
1 polymer ?
#
loop_
_entity_poly.entity_id
_entity_poly.type
_entity_poly.pdbx_seq_one_letter_code
_entity_poly.pdbx_strand_id
1 'polypeptide(L)'
;MNKELMVKQIAVMLEMQHAMNTKVHEKWFDQNYEWYRAIWIECAEMLEHHGWKWWKHQTPDVEQVKMELVDIFHFGLSSRIDGELSFDEIAEELAGEMLEPVVKDDFKQTLEILAGQAVMYQHFDGASFAGCMEQIEMPFEELFKSYVGKNTLNFFRQDNGYKDGTYIKEWDGLEDNEVLVEILETLDPTHEDFKNQVYKGLADRYSTLK
;
A
#
# COMPACT_ATOMS: atom_id res chain seq x y z
N MET A 1 -12.46 15.88 -5.94
CA MET A 1 -11.52 15.02 -6.67
C MET A 1 -12.10 14.71 -8.05
N ASN A 2 -11.31 14.74 -9.11
CA ASN A 2 -11.81 14.35 -10.44
C ASN A 2 -11.86 12.82 -10.51
N LYS A 3 -13.06 12.23 -10.55
CA LYS A 3 -13.25 10.78 -10.64
C LYS A 3 -12.48 10.18 -11.82
N GLU A 4 -12.46 10.85 -12.97
CA GLU A 4 -11.75 10.37 -14.16
C GLU A 4 -10.23 10.24 -13.93
N LEU A 5 -9.63 11.18 -13.18
CA LEU A 5 -8.21 11.12 -12.84
C LEU A 5 -7.94 9.97 -11.86
N MET A 6 -8.80 9.83 -10.85
CA MET A 6 -8.71 8.75 -9.86
C MET A 6 -8.79 7.37 -10.52
N VAL A 7 -9.74 7.16 -11.43
CA VAL A 7 -9.88 5.90 -12.19
C VAL A 7 -8.62 5.59 -12.98
N LYS A 8 -8.07 6.56 -13.72
CA LYS A 8 -6.81 6.38 -14.46
C LYS A 8 -5.65 6.00 -13.53
N GLN A 9 -5.54 6.65 -12.38
CA GLN A 9 -4.47 6.36 -11.41
C GLN A 9 -4.65 4.99 -10.74
N ILE A 10 -5.88 4.57 -10.41
CA ILE A 10 -6.15 3.22 -9.90
C ILE A 10 -5.82 2.16 -10.95
N ALA A 11 -6.18 2.38 -12.22
CA ALA A 11 -5.83 1.46 -13.31
C ALA A 11 -4.30 1.29 -13.44
N VAL A 12 -3.53 2.37 -13.37
CA VAL A 12 -2.06 2.31 -13.32
C VAL A 12 -1.57 1.51 -12.11
N MET A 13 -2.16 1.72 -10.93
CA MET A 13 -1.78 0.97 -9.73
C MET A 13 -2.11 -0.52 -9.84
N LEU A 14 -3.22 -0.90 -10.48
CA LEU A 14 -3.61 -2.28 -10.78
C LEU A 14 -2.61 -2.94 -11.75
N GLU A 15 -2.21 -2.25 -12.81
CA GLU A 15 -1.15 -2.74 -13.73
C GLU A 15 0.17 -3.00 -12.98
N MET A 16 0.57 -2.06 -12.14
CA MET A 16 1.76 -2.18 -11.30
C MET A 16 1.65 -3.33 -10.29
N GLN A 17 0.47 -3.54 -9.69
CA GLN A 17 0.24 -4.64 -8.76
C GLN A 17 0.30 -5.99 -9.47
N HIS A 18 -0.32 -6.10 -10.64
CA HIS A 18 -0.28 -7.32 -11.44
C HIS A 18 1.16 -7.67 -11.82
N ALA A 19 1.96 -6.69 -12.24
CA ALA A 19 3.38 -6.89 -12.55
C ALA A 19 4.17 -7.32 -11.30
N MET A 20 3.91 -6.72 -10.14
CA MET A 20 4.56 -7.08 -8.88
C MET A 20 4.20 -8.51 -8.44
N ASN A 21 2.92 -8.88 -8.50
CA ASN A 21 2.47 -10.24 -8.17
C ASN A 21 3.10 -11.28 -9.10
N THR A 22 3.20 -10.96 -10.39
CA THR A 22 3.86 -11.80 -11.40
C THR A 22 5.36 -11.94 -11.13
N LYS A 23 6.02 -10.88 -10.66
CA LYS A 23 7.43 -10.91 -10.24
C LYS A 23 7.65 -11.84 -9.05
N VAL A 24 6.74 -11.83 -8.07
CA VAL A 24 6.79 -12.74 -6.92
C VAL A 24 6.54 -14.20 -7.35
N HIS A 25 5.54 -14.40 -8.22
CA HIS A 25 5.18 -15.70 -8.76
C HIS A 25 4.50 -15.57 -10.13
N GLU A 26 5.07 -16.16 -11.18
CA GLU A 26 4.59 -16.03 -12.57
C GLU A 26 3.12 -16.46 -12.74
N LYS A 27 2.70 -17.50 -12.00
CA LYS A 27 1.32 -18.02 -12.00
C LYS A 27 0.56 -17.68 -10.71
N TRP A 28 0.65 -16.44 -10.24
CA TRP A 28 0.11 -16.05 -8.95
C TRP A 28 -1.41 -16.28 -8.82
N PHE A 29 -2.17 -16.19 -9.91
CA PHE A 29 -3.60 -16.55 -9.93
C PHE A 29 -3.86 -18.00 -9.50
N ASP A 30 -3.02 -18.95 -9.95
CA ASP A 30 -3.18 -20.37 -9.63
C ASP A 30 -2.86 -20.69 -8.16
N GLN A 31 -2.25 -19.76 -7.44
CA GLN A 31 -1.80 -19.99 -6.06
C GLN A 31 -2.92 -19.85 -5.04
N ASN A 32 -4.07 -19.24 -5.40
CA ASN A 32 -5.19 -18.97 -4.49
C ASN A 32 -4.71 -18.31 -3.19
N TYR A 33 -3.90 -17.25 -3.32
CA TYR A 33 -3.38 -16.53 -2.17
C TYR A 33 -4.50 -15.91 -1.35
N GLU A 34 -4.33 -15.95 -0.04
CA GLU A 34 -5.35 -15.57 0.93
C GLU A 34 -5.14 -14.11 1.31
N TRP A 35 -5.35 -13.21 0.33
CA TRP A 35 -5.05 -11.78 0.42
C TRP A 35 -5.68 -11.10 1.64
N TYR A 36 -6.86 -11.54 2.06
CA TYR A 36 -7.53 -11.01 3.25
C TYR A 36 -6.71 -11.16 4.53
N ARG A 37 -5.84 -12.19 4.62
CA ARG A 37 -4.94 -12.35 5.78
C ARG A 37 -3.89 -11.27 5.80
N ALA A 38 -3.32 -10.94 4.64
CA ALA A 38 -2.36 -9.85 4.53
C ALA A 38 -3.03 -8.52 4.87
N ILE A 39 -4.19 -8.22 4.26
CA ILE A 39 -4.98 -7.01 4.59
C ILE A 39 -5.24 -6.89 6.09
N TRP A 40 -5.71 -7.97 6.74
CA TRP A 40 -5.97 -7.97 8.18
C TRP A 40 -4.71 -7.73 9.02
N ILE A 41 -3.59 -8.36 8.65
CA ILE A 41 -2.32 -8.17 9.36
C ILE A 41 -1.86 -6.72 9.22
N GLU A 42 -1.90 -6.14 8.02
CA GLU A 42 -1.53 -4.73 7.84
C GLU A 42 -2.51 -3.77 8.56
N CYS A 43 -3.79 -4.11 8.69
CA CYS A 43 -4.69 -3.36 9.59
C CYS A 43 -4.21 -3.41 11.05
N ALA A 44 -3.71 -4.56 11.52
CA ALA A 44 -3.20 -4.69 12.88
C ALA A 44 -1.86 -3.92 13.06
N GLU A 45 -0.97 -3.94 12.07
CA GLU A 45 0.28 -3.16 12.06
C GLU A 45 -0.03 -1.66 12.06
N MET A 46 -0.95 -1.21 11.20
CA MET A 46 -1.43 0.18 11.16
C MET A 46 -2.00 0.63 12.51
N LEU A 47 -2.79 -0.22 13.18
CA LEU A 47 -3.35 0.07 14.50
C LEU A 47 -2.27 0.19 15.58
N GLU A 48 -1.21 -0.62 15.51
CA GLU A 48 -0.07 -0.56 16.42
C GLU A 48 0.69 0.77 16.29
N HIS A 49 0.96 1.22 15.06
CA HIS A 49 1.61 2.51 14.77
C HIS A 49 0.72 3.71 15.14
N HIS A 50 -0.59 3.61 14.96
CA HIS A 50 -1.54 4.66 15.37
C HIS A 50 -1.61 4.79 16.90
N GLY A 51 -1.48 3.68 17.62
CA GLY A 51 -1.59 3.65 19.08
C GLY A 51 -3.01 3.38 19.56
N TRP A 52 -3.15 2.31 20.35
CA TRP A 52 -4.42 1.79 20.85
C TRP A 52 -4.34 1.30 22.30
N LYS A 53 -3.13 1.12 22.84
CA LYS A 53 -2.87 0.52 24.15
C LYS A 53 -3.20 1.54 25.24
N TRP A 54 -4.37 1.40 25.84
CA TRP A 54 -4.81 2.27 26.92
C TRP A 54 -3.96 2.17 28.20
N TRP A 55 -3.08 1.16 28.32
CA TRP A 55 -2.22 0.94 29.49
C TRP A 55 -0.78 1.42 29.32
N LYS A 56 -0.41 2.00 28.18
CA LYS A 56 0.95 2.47 27.89
C LYS A 56 0.87 3.79 27.10
N HIS A 57 1.71 4.77 27.44
CA HIS A 57 1.82 5.96 26.60
C HIS A 57 2.36 5.60 25.21
N GLN A 58 1.70 6.12 24.18
CA GLN A 58 2.08 5.93 22.78
C GLN A 58 1.97 7.28 22.07
N THR A 59 2.91 7.53 21.16
CA THR A 59 2.84 8.62 20.20
C THR A 59 2.59 7.99 18.84
N PRO A 60 1.52 8.39 18.13
CA PRO A 60 1.26 7.88 16.78
C PRO A 60 2.45 8.17 15.85
N ASP A 61 2.86 7.17 15.08
CA ASP A 61 3.82 7.33 13.99
C ASP A 61 3.03 7.49 12.68
N VAL A 62 2.74 8.74 12.31
CA VAL A 62 1.84 9.06 11.19
C VAL A 62 2.38 8.54 9.85
N GLU A 63 3.70 8.59 9.66
CA GLU A 63 4.31 8.12 8.40
C GLU A 63 4.22 6.60 8.29
N GLN A 64 4.45 5.86 9.37
CA GLN A 64 4.24 4.41 9.38
C GLN A 64 2.76 4.06 9.19
N VAL A 65 1.83 4.77 9.85
CA VAL A 65 0.38 4.57 9.64
C VAL A 65 0.01 4.70 8.16
N LYS A 66 0.54 5.72 7.46
CA LYS A 66 0.31 5.89 6.02
C LYS A 66 0.96 4.79 5.18
N MET A 67 2.15 4.32 5.56
CA MET A 67 2.82 3.22 4.88
C MET A 67 2.05 1.91 5.00
N GLU A 68 1.48 1.61 6.17
CA GLU A 68 0.64 0.42 6.34
C GLU A 68 -0.68 0.53 5.57
N LEU A 69 -1.24 1.74 5.44
CA LEU A 69 -2.39 1.94 4.56
C LEU A 69 -2.04 1.63 3.09
N VAL A 70 -0.84 2.00 2.64
CA VAL A 70 -0.37 1.66 1.29
C VAL A 70 -0.17 0.15 1.12
N ASP A 71 0.31 -0.55 2.15
CA ASP A 71 0.46 -2.02 2.11
C ASP A 71 -0.90 -2.73 2.08
N ILE A 72 -1.87 -2.27 2.88
CA ILE A 72 -3.27 -2.69 2.76
C ILE A 72 -3.75 -2.53 1.32
N PHE A 73 -3.46 -1.40 0.66
CA PHE A 73 -3.91 -1.15 -0.71
C PHE A 73 -3.26 -2.10 -1.72
N HIS A 74 -1.98 -2.46 -1.59
CA HIS A 74 -1.33 -3.47 -2.46
C HIS A 74 -2.06 -4.82 -2.41
N PHE A 75 -2.41 -5.27 -1.22
CA PHE A 75 -3.15 -6.52 -1.04
C PHE A 75 -4.63 -6.38 -1.45
N GLY A 76 -5.22 -5.21 -1.23
CA GLY A 76 -6.55 -4.85 -1.69
C GLY A 76 -6.66 -4.94 -3.21
N LEU A 77 -5.77 -4.28 -3.95
CA LEU A 77 -5.70 -4.36 -5.41
C LEU A 77 -5.43 -5.79 -5.89
N SER A 78 -4.52 -6.52 -5.23
CA SER A 78 -4.27 -7.93 -5.54
C SER A 78 -5.52 -8.81 -5.40
N SER A 79 -6.36 -8.52 -4.40
CA SER A 79 -7.63 -9.24 -4.19
C SER A 79 -8.72 -8.88 -5.20
N ARG A 80 -8.66 -7.69 -5.80
CA ARG A 80 -9.63 -7.21 -6.81
C ARG A 80 -9.32 -7.70 -8.22
N ILE A 81 -8.06 -7.99 -8.52
CA ILE A 81 -7.66 -8.52 -9.84
C ILE A 81 -8.12 -9.99 -9.93
N ASP A 82 -9.19 -10.22 -10.69
CA ASP A 82 -9.82 -11.54 -10.86
C ASP A 82 -9.42 -12.26 -12.16
N GLY A 83 -8.85 -11.53 -13.12
CA GLY A 83 -8.48 -12.06 -14.44
C GLY A 83 -9.65 -12.11 -15.43
N GLU A 84 -10.82 -11.59 -15.05
CA GLU A 84 -12.02 -11.49 -15.89
C GLU A 84 -12.30 -10.04 -16.30
N LEU A 85 -12.29 -9.13 -15.33
CA LEU A 85 -12.50 -7.69 -15.56
C LEU A 85 -11.23 -7.01 -16.05
N SER A 86 -11.38 -5.99 -16.88
CA SER A 86 -10.27 -5.10 -17.22
C SER A 86 -9.88 -4.22 -16.03
N PHE A 87 -8.63 -3.73 -16.01
CA PHE A 87 -8.20 -2.83 -14.96
C PHE A 87 -9.00 -1.52 -14.92
N ASP A 88 -9.50 -1.05 -16.07
CA ASP A 88 -10.38 0.13 -16.14
C ASP A 88 -11.73 -0.13 -15.46
N GLU A 89 -12.32 -1.32 -15.64
CA GLU A 89 -13.58 -1.70 -14.97
C GLU A 89 -13.39 -1.82 -13.46
N ILE A 90 -12.33 -2.51 -13.00
CA ILE A 90 -12.01 -2.62 -11.57
C ILE A 90 -11.74 -1.22 -10.98
N ALA A 91 -11.03 -0.36 -11.71
CA ALA A 91 -10.72 0.99 -11.27
C ALA A 91 -11.97 1.88 -11.16
N GLU A 92 -12.92 1.75 -12.10
CA GLU A 92 -14.19 2.49 -12.07
C GLU A 92 -15.05 2.11 -10.86
N GLU A 93 -15.12 0.81 -10.56
CA GLU A 93 -15.82 0.30 -9.37
C GLU A 93 -15.16 0.79 -8.08
N LEU A 94 -13.85 0.58 -7.93
CA LEU A 94 -13.12 0.95 -6.73
C LEU A 94 -13.11 2.47 -6.51
N ALA A 95 -12.96 3.27 -7.58
CA ALA A 95 -13.10 4.73 -7.48
C ALA A 95 -14.50 5.14 -7.03
N GLY A 96 -15.54 4.44 -7.50
CA GLY A 96 -16.92 4.67 -7.07
C GLY A 96 -17.10 4.43 -5.57
N GLU A 97 -16.56 3.34 -5.05
CA GLU A 97 -16.58 3.02 -3.62
C GLU A 97 -15.79 4.04 -2.79
N MET A 98 -14.58 4.39 -3.23
CA MET A 98 -13.71 5.34 -2.50
C MET A 98 -14.26 6.78 -2.45
N LEU A 99 -15.19 7.13 -3.34
CA LEU A 99 -15.86 8.43 -3.33
C LEU A 99 -17.01 8.52 -2.31
N GLU A 100 -17.41 7.39 -1.71
CA GLU A 100 -18.44 7.31 -0.68
C GLU A 100 -17.83 6.74 0.63
N PRO A 101 -16.90 7.47 1.28
CA PRO A 101 -16.14 6.95 2.40
C PRO A 101 -17.04 6.58 3.58
N VAL A 102 -16.75 5.43 4.21
CA VAL A 102 -17.38 4.99 5.45
C VAL A 102 -16.50 5.40 6.62
N VAL A 103 -16.99 6.36 7.41
CA VAL A 103 -16.28 6.91 8.57
C VAL A 103 -17.03 6.62 9.87
N LYS A 104 -16.30 6.26 10.92
CA LYS A 104 -16.80 6.12 12.31
C LYS A 104 -16.30 7.24 13.21
N ASP A 105 -16.68 7.19 14.48
CA ASP A 105 -16.38 8.23 15.46
C ASP A 105 -14.87 8.46 15.64
N ASP A 106 -14.06 7.39 15.47
CA ASP A 106 -12.61 7.48 15.45
C ASP A 106 -11.97 6.54 14.43
N PHE A 107 -10.68 6.80 14.14
CA PHE A 107 -9.86 6.04 13.21
C PHE A 107 -9.85 4.53 13.45
N LYS A 108 -9.77 4.10 14.71
CA LYS A 108 -9.65 2.68 15.07
C LYS A 108 -10.93 1.94 14.70
N GLN A 109 -12.08 2.55 14.93
CA GLN A 109 -13.38 1.97 14.56
C GLN A 109 -13.57 1.89 13.04
N THR A 110 -13.06 2.87 12.29
CA THR A 110 -13.09 2.80 10.82
C THR A 110 -12.18 1.69 10.31
N LEU A 111 -10.96 1.57 10.86
CA LEU A 111 -10.03 0.50 10.55
C LEU A 111 -10.59 -0.88 10.91
N GLU A 112 -11.31 -1.00 12.01
CA GLU A 112 -12.01 -2.22 12.42
C GLU A 112 -13.07 -2.67 11.41
N ILE A 113 -13.72 -1.74 10.69
CA ILE A 113 -14.64 -2.09 9.59
C ILE A 113 -13.86 -2.70 8.44
N LEU A 114 -12.78 -2.05 7.98
CA LEU A 114 -11.96 -2.54 6.88
C LEU A 114 -11.39 -3.93 7.20
N ALA A 115 -10.84 -4.09 8.40
CA ALA A 115 -10.41 -5.36 8.94
C ALA A 115 -11.53 -6.40 8.98
N GLY A 116 -12.72 -6.01 9.44
CA GLY A 116 -13.90 -6.87 9.49
C GLY A 116 -14.33 -7.34 8.10
N GLN A 117 -14.32 -6.47 7.10
CA GLN A 117 -14.61 -6.81 5.71
C GLN A 117 -13.63 -7.85 5.17
N ALA A 118 -12.34 -7.65 5.44
CA ALA A 118 -11.30 -8.60 5.06
C ALA A 118 -11.51 -9.97 5.72
N VAL A 119 -11.57 -10.04 7.05
CA VAL A 119 -11.57 -11.35 7.75
C VAL A 119 -12.90 -12.09 7.63
N MET A 120 -14.03 -11.37 7.68
CA MET A 120 -15.36 -12.01 7.70
C MET A 120 -15.87 -12.35 6.30
N TYR A 121 -15.53 -11.53 5.30
CA TYR A 121 -16.08 -11.66 3.94
C TYR A 121 -15.01 -11.87 2.87
N GLN A 122 -13.73 -11.96 3.24
CA GLN A 122 -12.61 -12.07 2.30
C GLN A 122 -12.60 -10.95 1.26
N HIS A 123 -13.06 -9.77 1.68
CA HIS A 123 -13.33 -8.65 0.78
C HIS A 123 -12.52 -7.42 1.18
N PHE A 124 -11.83 -6.83 0.20
CA PHE A 124 -11.27 -5.49 0.34
C PHE A 124 -12.35 -4.46 0.02
N ASP A 125 -12.78 -3.67 1.00
CA ASP A 125 -13.86 -2.68 0.88
C ASP A 125 -13.28 -1.27 0.65
N GLY A 126 -13.49 -0.70 -0.54
CA GLY A 126 -12.92 0.60 -0.93
C GLY A 126 -13.47 1.77 -0.10
N ALA A 127 -14.72 1.66 0.37
CA ALA A 127 -15.38 2.71 1.13
C ALA A 127 -14.78 2.88 2.54
N SER A 128 -14.57 1.78 3.28
CA SER A 128 -13.89 1.83 4.58
C SER A 128 -12.40 2.17 4.44
N PHE A 129 -11.74 1.72 3.37
CA PHE A 129 -10.37 2.14 3.06
C PHE A 129 -10.27 3.67 2.86
N ALA A 130 -11.17 4.27 2.08
CA ALA A 130 -11.23 5.72 1.90
C ALA A 130 -11.60 6.46 3.20
N GLY A 131 -12.43 5.86 4.07
CA GLY A 131 -12.69 6.39 5.39
C GLY A 131 -11.44 6.45 6.28
N CYS A 132 -10.58 5.43 6.22
CA CYS A 132 -9.28 5.48 6.89
C CYS A 132 -8.39 6.60 6.33
N MET A 133 -8.31 6.76 5.01
CA MET A 133 -7.57 7.86 4.37
C MET A 133 -8.03 9.23 4.87
N GLU A 134 -9.35 9.43 4.94
CA GLU A 134 -9.94 10.70 5.40
C GLU A 134 -9.53 11.03 6.83
N GLN A 135 -9.56 10.04 7.75
CA GLN A 135 -9.25 10.26 9.16
C GLN A 135 -7.76 10.41 9.48
N ILE A 136 -6.87 9.98 8.57
CA ILE A 136 -5.42 10.24 8.67
C ILE A 136 -4.96 11.40 7.77
N GLU A 137 -5.90 12.13 7.17
CA GLU A 137 -5.66 13.28 6.29
C GLU A 137 -4.76 12.96 5.09
N MET A 138 -4.85 11.74 4.54
CA MET A 138 -4.07 11.31 3.37
C MET A 138 -4.87 11.53 2.08
N PRO A 139 -4.59 12.58 1.29
CA PRO A 139 -5.27 12.79 0.01
C PRO A 139 -4.89 11.69 -0.99
N PHE A 140 -5.75 11.45 -1.99
CA PHE A 140 -5.51 10.43 -3.00
C PHE A 140 -4.22 10.62 -3.82
N GLU A 141 -3.79 11.87 -4.04
CA GLU A 141 -2.50 12.16 -4.66
C GLU A 141 -1.33 11.61 -3.85
N GLU A 142 -1.40 11.72 -2.53
CA GLU A 142 -0.40 11.16 -1.62
C GLU A 142 -0.46 9.63 -1.64
N LEU A 143 -1.65 9.02 -1.63
CA LEU A 143 -1.79 7.57 -1.80
C LEU A 143 -1.12 7.10 -3.08
N PHE A 144 -1.40 7.75 -4.21
CA PHE A 144 -0.81 7.38 -5.49
C PHE A 144 0.72 7.48 -5.46
N LYS A 145 1.26 8.59 -4.93
CA LYS A 145 2.72 8.78 -4.78
C LYS A 145 3.35 7.68 -3.93
N SER A 146 2.82 7.46 -2.72
CA SER A 146 3.36 6.50 -1.76
C SER A 146 3.21 5.07 -2.27
N TYR A 147 2.11 4.76 -2.97
CA TYR A 147 1.93 3.47 -3.63
C TYR A 147 2.98 3.21 -4.69
N VAL A 148 3.22 4.16 -5.61
CA VAL A 148 4.26 4.01 -6.64
C VAL A 148 5.64 3.83 -6.01
N GLY A 149 5.94 4.59 -4.95
CA GLY A 149 7.16 4.42 -4.16
C GLY A 149 7.30 3.03 -3.55
N LYS A 150 6.27 2.57 -2.83
CA LYS A 150 6.26 1.28 -2.13
C LYS A 150 6.25 0.08 -3.09
N ASN A 151 5.55 0.19 -4.22
CA ASN A 151 5.62 -0.80 -5.29
C ASN A 151 7.05 -0.92 -5.83
N THR A 152 7.73 0.21 -6.03
CA THR A 152 9.13 0.23 -6.47
C THR A 152 10.07 -0.39 -5.44
N LEU A 153 9.86 -0.12 -4.14
CA LEU A 153 10.58 -0.78 -3.05
C LEU A 153 10.33 -2.30 -3.04
N ASN A 154 9.09 -2.74 -3.28
CA ASN A 154 8.75 -4.16 -3.34
C ASN A 154 9.45 -4.86 -4.52
N PHE A 155 9.52 -4.23 -5.69
CA PHE A 155 10.36 -4.74 -6.80
C PHE A 155 11.84 -4.81 -6.40
N PHE A 156 12.36 -3.73 -5.80
CA PHE A 156 13.74 -3.66 -5.34
C PHE A 156 14.08 -4.78 -4.34
N ARG A 157 13.19 -5.06 -3.39
CA ARG A 157 13.29 -6.19 -2.44
C ARG A 157 13.44 -7.51 -3.19
N GLN A 158 12.57 -7.79 -4.16
CA GLN A 158 12.65 -9.03 -4.95
C GLN A 158 13.96 -9.13 -5.76
N ASP A 159 14.41 -8.03 -6.37
CA ASP A 159 15.66 -7.98 -7.13
C ASP A 159 16.92 -8.16 -6.26
N ASN A 160 16.81 -7.92 -4.96
CA ASN A 160 17.91 -8.03 -3.99
C ASN A 160 17.76 -9.23 -3.02
N GLY A 161 16.95 -10.23 -3.40
CA GLY A 161 16.92 -11.54 -2.73
C GLY A 161 16.00 -11.62 -1.52
N TYR A 162 14.90 -10.87 -1.51
CA TYR A 162 13.88 -10.97 -0.45
C TYR A 162 13.28 -12.38 -0.34
N LYS A 163 13.01 -13.02 -1.49
CA LYS A 163 12.51 -14.41 -1.54
C LYS A 163 13.55 -15.43 -1.05
N ASP A 164 14.82 -15.15 -1.26
CA ASP A 164 15.94 -16.02 -0.87
C ASP A 164 16.41 -15.75 0.58
N GLY A 165 15.81 -14.74 1.25
CA GLY A 165 16.15 -14.34 2.61
C GLY A 165 17.49 -13.60 2.74
N THR A 166 18.09 -13.13 1.64
CA THR A 166 19.38 -12.42 1.64
C THR A 166 19.23 -10.90 1.66
N TYR A 167 18.02 -10.39 1.46
CA TYR A 167 17.75 -8.97 1.52
C TYR A 167 17.86 -8.44 2.96
N ILE A 168 18.52 -7.30 3.12
CA ILE A 168 18.64 -6.59 4.39
C ILE A 168 17.49 -5.58 4.44
N LYS A 169 16.55 -5.75 5.39
CA LYS A 169 15.41 -4.82 5.57
C LYS A 169 15.78 -3.57 6.37
N GLU A 170 16.77 -3.67 7.25
CA GLU A 170 17.25 -2.56 8.09
C GLU A 170 18.53 -1.96 7.51
N TRP A 171 18.47 -0.71 7.06
CA TRP A 171 19.52 0.03 6.39
C TRP A 171 20.09 1.08 7.35
N ASP A 172 21.32 0.87 7.83
CA ASP A 172 21.98 1.77 8.79
C ASP A 172 21.14 2.07 10.06
N GLY A 173 20.34 1.10 10.51
CA GLY A 173 19.47 1.21 11.69
C GLY A 173 18.08 1.78 11.43
N LEU A 174 17.74 2.06 10.17
CA LEU A 174 16.40 2.47 9.73
C LEU A 174 15.74 1.34 8.94
N GLU A 175 14.43 1.17 9.05
CA GLU A 175 13.71 0.26 8.16
C GLU A 175 13.70 0.82 6.71
N ASP A 176 13.77 -0.04 5.70
CA ASP A 176 13.72 0.36 4.29
C ASP A 176 12.47 1.17 3.91
N ASN A 177 11.35 0.99 4.63
CA ASN A 177 10.17 1.84 4.55
C ASN A 177 10.46 3.30 4.98
N GLU A 178 11.23 3.50 6.05
CA GLU A 178 11.64 4.84 6.50
C GLU A 178 12.59 5.48 5.49
N VAL A 179 13.53 4.70 4.95
CA VAL A 179 14.42 5.19 3.87
C VAL A 179 13.64 5.57 2.62
N LEU A 180 12.58 4.83 2.28
CA LEU A 180 11.69 5.17 1.18
C LEU A 180 11.01 6.52 1.40
N VAL A 181 10.52 6.81 2.62
CA VAL A 181 9.93 8.11 2.96
C VAL A 181 10.95 9.23 2.70
N GLU A 182 12.18 9.10 3.20
CA GLU A 182 13.25 10.09 2.96
C GLU A 182 13.52 10.30 1.46
N ILE A 183 13.53 9.23 0.66
CA ILE A 183 13.73 9.34 -0.80
C ILE A 183 12.57 10.10 -1.42
N LEU A 184 11.33 9.75 -1.07
CA LEU A 184 10.11 10.35 -1.64
C LEU A 184 9.98 11.85 -1.33
N GLU A 185 10.52 12.34 -0.22
CA GLU A 185 10.55 13.77 0.12
C GLU A 185 11.42 14.59 -0.86
N THR A 186 12.41 13.96 -1.47
CA THR A 186 13.35 14.64 -2.38
C THR A 186 12.95 14.62 -3.85
N LEU A 187 11.93 13.83 -4.20
CA LEU A 187 11.55 13.56 -5.59
C LEU A 187 10.24 14.25 -5.98
N ASP A 188 10.17 14.67 -7.25
CA ASP A 188 8.94 15.18 -7.87
C ASP A 188 8.08 13.99 -8.35
N PRO A 189 6.91 13.74 -7.73
CA PRO A 189 6.04 12.62 -8.10
C PRO A 189 5.38 12.79 -9.47
N THR A 190 5.39 14.00 -10.02
CA THR A 190 4.79 14.30 -11.34
C THR A 190 5.75 14.03 -12.50
N HIS A 191 7.02 13.77 -12.20
CA HIS A 191 8.04 13.50 -13.22
C HIS A 191 7.77 12.15 -13.89
N GLU A 192 7.82 12.08 -15.24
CA GLU A 192 7.53 10.85 -16.00
C GLU A 192 8.44 9.67 -15.59
N ASP A 193 9.67 9.97 -15.17
CA ASP A 193 10.68 9.02 -14.72
C ASP A 193 10.65 8.73 -13.20
N PHE A 194 9.62 9.16 -12.47
CA PHE A 194 9.54 9.10 -11.00
C PHE A 194 9.85 7.70 -10.44
N LYS A 195 9.27 6.65 -11.03
CA LYS A 195 9.53 5.25 -10.63
C LYS A 195 11.02 4.90 -10.68
N ASN A 196 11.71 5.27 -11.77
CA ASN A 196 13.14 4.97 -11.92
C ASN A 196 13.99 5.81 -10.97
N GLN A 197 13.59 7.05 -10.68
CA GLN A 197 14.26 7.89 -9.69
C GLN A 197 14.16 7.29 -8.28
N VAL A 198 12.97 6.78 -7.90
CA VAL A 198 12.80 6.04 -6.63
C VAL A 198 13.71 4.82 -6.60
N TYR A 199 13.69 3.99 -7.65
CA TYR A 199 14.53 2.78 -7.71
C TYR A 199 16.02 3.12 -7.59
N LYS A 200 16.46 4.18 -8.26
CA LYS A 200 17.85 4.65 -8.18
C LYS A 200 18.18 5.13 -6.76
N GLY A 201 17.32 5.91 -6.12
CA GLY A 201 17.52 6.34 -4.73
C GLY A 201 17.66 5.16 -3.76
N LEU A 202 16.82 4.13 -3.94
CA LEU A 202 16.90 2.88 -3.17
C LEU A 202 18.22 2.14 -3.43
N ALA A 203 18.63 2.01 -4.69
CA ALA A 203 19.89 1.36 -5.06
C ALA A 203 21.12 2.09 -4.50
N ASP A 204 21.12 3.42 -4.59
CA ASP A 204 22.21 4.26 -4.08
C ASP A 204 22.34 4.09 -2.56
N ARG A 205 21.23 4.14 -1.81
CA ARG A 205 21.21 3.91 -0.35
C ARG A 205 21.56 2.47 0.04
N TYR A 206 21.06 1.46 -0.68
CA TYR A 206 21.35 0.07 -0.35
C TYR A 206 22.80 -0.33 -0.64
N SER A 207 23.45 0.35 -1.60
CA SER A 207 24.83 0.05 -1.98
C SER A 207 25.85 0.33 -0.87
N THR A 208 25.51 1.17 0.12
CA THR A 208 26.39 1.48 1.26
C THR A 208 26.41 0.38 2.33
N LEU A 209 25.49 -0.58 2.26
CA LEU A 209 25.40 -1.72 3.19
C LEU A 209 26.26 -2.93 2.78
N LYS A 210 26.76 -2.95 1.53
CA LYS A 210 27.58 -4.02 0.96
C LYS A 210 29.06 -3.69 1.02
#